data_AF-C5EZB3-F1
#
_entry.id   AF-C5EZB3-F1
#
_cell.length_a   1.000
_cell.length_b   1.000
_cell.length_c   1.000
_cell.angle_alpha   90.00
_cell.angle_beta   90.00
_cell.angle_gamma   90.00
#
_symmetry.space_group_name_H-M   'P 1'
#
loop_
_entity.id
_entity.type
_entity.pdbx_description
1 polymer ?
#
loop_
_entity_poly.entity_id
_entity_poly.type
_entity_poly.pdbx_seq_one_letter_code
_entity_poly.pdbx_strand_id
1 'polypeptide(L)'
;MANVVREITRQSNMENSKIIWTFWEPRDNMPGYVELCIETWRAFFRDYKIVILDYSNLYNFLPKDFYDESLCENFSLPKQADAIRAAILYLYGGVWLDADTIITSSKIKYFFENSSGFSIFSSHIGAIKARKGSIVCLNWAQECQKRI
;
A
#
# COMPACT_ATOMS: atom_id res chain seq x y z
N MET A 1 -7.72 6.92 18.80
CA MET A 1 -7.21 5.72 18.10
C MET A 1 -8.15 4.51 18.13
N ALA A 2 -8.45 3.88 19.28
CA ALA A 2 -9.35 2.71 19.30
C ALA A 2 -10.76 3.00 18.74
N ASN A 3 -11.28 4.22 18.94
CA ASN A 3 -12.60 4.63 18.43
C ASN A 3 -12.58 4.97 16.93
N VAL A 4 -11.57 5.72 16.45
CA VAL A 4 -11.40 6.06 15.02
C VAL A 4 -11.17 4.82 14.17
N VAL A 5 -10.32 3.90 14.63
CA VAL A 5 -10.07 2.61 13.96
C VAL A 5 -11.32 1.74 13.93
N ARG A 6 -12.09 1.69 15.03
CA ARG A 6 -13.38 0.96 15.07
C ARG A 6 -14.43 1.55 14.14
N GLU A 7 -14.44 2.87 13.95
CA GLU A 7 -15.40 3.59 13.12
C GLU A 7 -15.09 3.43 11.61
N ILE A 8 -13.80 3.50 11.22
CA ILE A 8 -13.33 3.21 9.85
C ILE A 8 -13.57 1.74 9.47
N THR A 9 -13.39 0.82 10.42
CA THR A 9 -13.64 -0.61 10.18
C THR A 9 -15.12 -0.88 9.91
N ARG A 10 -16.04 -0.07 10.46
CA ARG A 10 -17.49 -0.22 10.37
C ARG A 10 -18.10 0.22 9.03
N GLN A 11 -17.41 1.06 8.24
CA GLN A 11 -17.99 1.72 7.06
C GLN A 11 -17.66 1.10 5.70
N SER A 12 -16.89 0.01 5.59
CA SER A 12 -16.63 -0.62 4.29
C SER A 12 -16.85 -2.13 4.29
N ASN A 13 -18.07 -2.51 3.88
CA ASN A 13 -18.47 -3.86 3.46
C ASN A 13 -17.95 -4.25 2.06
N MET A 14 -16.89 -3.61 1.57
CA MET A 14 -16.20 -4.04 0.35
C MET A 14 -14.88 -4.68 0.74
N GLU A 15 -14.83 -6.01 0.67
CA GLU A 15 -13.60 -6.77 0.66
C GLU A 15 -12.86 -6.45 -0.65
N ASN A 16 -12.10 -5.35 -0.66
CA ASN A 16 -11.49 -4.78 -1.86
C ASN A 16 -10.15 -5.48 -2.19
N SER A 17 -10.20 -6.81 -2.33
CA SER A 17 -9.01 -7.65 -2.56
C SER A 17 -8.30 -7.33 -3.89
N LYS A 18 -8.98 -6.69 -4.84
CA LYS A 18 -8.46 -6.37 -6.18
C LYS A 18 -8.02 -4.91 -6.33
N ILE A 19 -7.21 -4.44 -5.39
CA ILE A 19 -6.52 -3.14 -5.50
C ILE A 19 -5.01 -3.36 -5.40
N ILE A 20 -4.27 -2.75 -6.30
CA ILE A 20 -2.82 -2.58 -6.22
C ILE A 20 -2.56 -1.13 -5.81
N TRP A 21 -1.85 -0.97 -4.70
CA TRP A 21 -1.38 0.30 -4.18
C TRP A 21 0.11 0.46 -4.49
N THR A 22 0.51 1.70 -4.75
CA THR A 22 1.91 2.12 -4.77
C THR A 22 1.99 3.58 -4.34
N PHE A 23 3.20 4.08 -4.07
CA PHE A 23 3.44 5.47 -3.71
C PHE A 23 4.58 6.03 -4.55
N TRP A 24 4.37 7.21 -5.13
CA TRP A 24 5.39 7.95 -5.87
C TRP A 24 5.15 9.45 -5.77
N GLU A 25 6.15 10.18 -5.29
CA GLU A 25 6.03 11.61 -5.00
C GLU A 25 7.23 12.40 -5.57
N PRO A 26 6.99 13.48 -6.34
CA PRO A 26 5.70 13.86 -6.94
C PRO A 26 5.37 12.92 -8.11
N ARG A 27 4.09 12.54 -8.25
CA ARG A 27 3.63 11.66 -9.33
C ARG A 27 3.99 12.18 -10.71
N ASP A 28 3.87 13.49 -10.93
CA ASP A 28 4.09 14.11 -12.24
C ASP A 28 5.55 14.09 -12.70
N ASN A 29 6.49 13.69 -11.82
CA ASN A 29 7.91 13.53 -12.16
C ASN A 29 8.35 12.05 -12.11
N MET A 30 7.45 11.14 -12.46
CA MET A 30 7.76 9.71 -12.55
C MET A 30 8.65 9.42 -13.77
N PRO A 31 9.81 8.76 -13.61
CA PRO A 31 10.62 8.34 -14.74
C PRO A 31 9.88 7.34 -15.63
N GLY A 32 10.04 7.46 -16.95
CA GLY A 32 9.32 6.61 -17.90
C GLY A 32 9.53 5.10 -17.70
N TYR A 33 10.67 4.65 -17.14
CA TYR A 33 10.87 3.23 -16.85
C TYR A 33 9.96 2.73 -15.71
N VAL A 34 9.65 3.59 -14.72
CA VAL A 34 8.74 3.29 -13.62
C VAL A 34 7.30 3.21 -14.16
N GLU A 35 6.93 4.14 -15.05
CA GLU A 35 5.65 4.06 -15.75
C GLU A 35 5.52 2.74 -16.53
N LEU A 36 6.57 2.32 -17.25
CA LEU A 36 6.60 1.03 -17.95
C LEU A 36 6.43 -0.16 -16.99
N CYS A 37 7.02 -0.11 -15.79
CA CYS A 37 6.79 -1.11 -14.74
C CYS A 37 5.30 -1.20 -14.38
N ILE A 38 4.64 -0.05 -14.13
CA ILE A 38 3.21 0.01 -13.81
C ILE A 38 2.34 -0.48 -14.97
N GLU A 39 2.73 -0.21 -16.22
CA GLU A 39 2.03 -0.74 -17.40
C GLU A 39 2.07 -2.27 -17.48
N THR A 40 3.14 -2.92 -16.99
CA THR A 40 3.13 -4.38 -16.86
C THR A 40 2.06 -4.86 -15.88
N TRP A 41 1.78 -4.09 -14.82
CA TRP A 41 0.73 -4.44 -13.86
C TRP A 41 -0.63 -4.34 -14.51
N ARG A 42 -0.89 -3.27 -15.28
CA ARG A 42 -2.15 -3.13 -16.05
C ARG A 42 -2.34 -4.29 -17.02
N ALA A 43 -1.28 -4.72 -17.68
CA ALA A 43 -1.31 -5.82 -18.65
C ALA A 43 -1.69 -7.15 -18.00
N PHE A 44 -1.08 -7.48 -16.86
CA PHE A 44 -1.27 -8.76 -16.17
C PHE A 44 -2.47 -8.75 -15.19
N PHE A 45 -2.77 -7.64 -14.53
CA PHE A 45 -3.82 -7.46 -13.52
C PHE A 45 -4.99 -6.60 -14.01
N ARG A 46 -5.55 -6.94 -15.18
CA ARG A 46 -6.63 -6.17 -15.83
C ARG A 46 -7.89 -5.96 -14.96
N ASP A 47 -8.11 -6.85 -14.02
CA ASP A 47 -9.26 -6.84 -13.10
C ASP A 47 -8.95 -6.16 -11.75
N TYR A 48 -7.74 -5.62 -11.58
CA TYR A 48 -7.36 -4.87 -10.39
C TYR A 48 -7.39 -3.37 -10.67
N LYS A 49 -7.85 -2.61 -9.67
CA LYS A 49 -7.68 -1.17 -9.66
C LYS A 49 -6.26 -0.86 -9.22
N ILE A 50 -5.53 -0.07 -10.00
CA ILE A 50 -4.21 0.45 -9.60
C ILE A 50 -4.39 1.87 -9.05
N VAL A 51 -3.91 2.11 -7.84
CA VAL A 51 -3.93 3.42 -7.17
C VAL A 51 -2.49 3.83 -6.88
N ILE A 52 -2.05 4.91 -7.55
CA ILE A 52 -0.77 5.56 -7.29
C ILE A 52 -1.02 6.66 -6.28
N LEU A 53 -0.47 6.51 -5.09
CA LEU A 53 -0.54 7.51 -4.03
C LEU A 53 0.58 8.54 -4.20
N ASP A 54 0.25 9.78 -3.90
CA ASP A 54 1.16 10.92 -3.77
C ASP A 54 0.55 11.87 -2.73
N TYR A 55 1.20 12.99 -2.40
CA TYR A 55 0.65 13.91 -1.40
C TYR A 55 -0.66 14.57 -1.83
N SER A 56 -0.96 14.64 -3.14
CA SER A 56 -2.19 15.26 -3.64
C SER A 56 -3.44 14.42 -3.33
N ASN A 57 -3.29 13.09 -3.23
CA ASN A 57 -4.42 12.19 -3.01
C ASN A 57 -4.32 11.30 -1.76
N LEU A 58 -3.18 11.29 -1.07
CA LEU A 58 -2.93 10.41 0.08
C LEU A 58 -4.03 10.53 1.14
N TYR A 59 -4.44 11.75 1.46
CA TYR A 59 -5.41 12.01 2.52
C TYR A 59 -6.86 11.65 2.16
N ASN A 60 -7.12 11.22 0.92
CA ASN A 60 -8.40 10.59 0.57
C ASN A 60 -8.50 9.15 1.11
N PHE A 61 -7.35 8.55 1.47
CA PHE A 61 -7.24 7.17 1.94
C PHE A 61 -6.63 7.08 3.35
N LEU A 62 -5.74 8.00 3.71
CA LEU A 62 -5.12 8.01 5.02
C LEU A 62 -5.65 9.19 5.84
N PRO A 63 -6.22 8.99 7.05
CA PRO A 63 -6.55 10.10 7.93
C PRO A 63 -5.33 10.99 8.17
N LYS A 64 -5.51 12.31 8.14
CA LYS A 64 -4.40 13.27 8.29
C LYS A 64 -3.65 13.12 9.61
N ASP A 65 -4.34 12.67 10.65
CA ASP A 65 -3.83 12.44 12.01
C ASP A 65 -3.34 11.00 12.23
N PHE A 66 -3.25 10.17 11.17
CA PHE A 66 -2.79 8.79 11.30
C PHE A 66 -1.29 8.73 11.64
N TYR A 67 -0.48 9.57 10.98
CA TYR A 67 0.93 9.79 11.28
C TYR A 67 1.14 11.27 11.63
N ASP A 68 2.10 11.54 12.49
CA ASP A 68 2.52 12.90 12.81
C ASP A 68 3.20 13.57 11.61
N GLU A 69 3.20 14.91 11.58
CA GLU A 69 3.86 15.72 10.54
C GLU A 69 5.36 15.39 10.45
N SER A 70 5.96 14.93 11.55
CA SER A 70 7.33 14.46 11.63
C SER A 70 7.67 13.37 10.59
N LEU A 71 6.69 12.60 10.10
CA LEU A 71 6.89 11.63 9.01
C LEU A 71 7.43 12.31 7.76
N CYS A 72 6.82 13.43 7.37
CA CYS A 72 7.18 14.16 6.16
C CYS A 72 8.43 15.03 6.39
N GLU A 73 8.62 15.54 7.60
CA GLU A 73 9.72 16.44 7.94
C GLU A 73 11.05 15.71 8.17
N ASN A 74 11.02 14.55 8.83
CA ASN A 74 12.23 13.91 9.37
C ASN A 74 12.66 12.65 8.62
N PHE A 75 11.83 12.12 7.69
CA PHE A 75 12.11 10.87 7.01
C PHE A 75 12.21 11.02 5.49
N SER A 76 13.12 10.25 4.88
CA SER A 76 13.24 10.18 3.43
C SER A 76 12.00 9.55 2.79
N LEU A 77 11.71 9.90 1.53
CA LEU A 77 10.56 9.38 0.78
C LEU A 77 10.41 7.83 0.84
N PRO A 78 11.48 7.00 0.73
CA PRO A 78 11.33 5.56 0.89
C PRO A 78 10.81 5.13 2.27
N LYS A 79 11.26 5.79 3.34
CA LYS A 79 10.78 5.50 4.71
C LYS A 79 9.34 5.96 4.90
N GLN A 80 8.95 7.06 4.23
CA GLN A 80 7.55 7.50 4.21
C GLN A 80 6.68 6.48 3.48
N ALA A 81 7.12 5.97 2.33
CA ALA A 81 6.43 4.91 1.59
C ALA A 81 6.24 3.64 2.43
N ASP A 82 7.25 3.23 3.22
CA ASP A 82 7.14 2.10 4.14
C ASP A 82 6.03 2.28 5.19
N ALA A 83 5.96 3.47 5.81
CA ALA A 83 4.91 3.78 6.78
C ALA A 83 3.52 3.82 6.12
N ILE A 84 3.40 4.56 5.00
CA ILE A 84 2.16 4.67 4.22
C ILE A 84 1.66 3.28 3.81
N ARG A 85 2.54 2.41 3.30
CA ARG A 85 2.22 1.03 2.91
C ARG A 85 1.61 0.24 4.05
N ALA A 86 2.20 0.30 5.24
CA ALA A 86 1.69 -0.41 6.41
C ALA A 86 0.27 0.05 6.76
N ALA A 87 0.03 1.36 6.80
CA ALA A 87 -1.28 1.93 7.11
C ALA A 87 -2.33 1.62 6.04
N ILE A 88 -2.00 1.82 4.75
CA ILE A 88 -2.92 1.59 3.64
C ILE A 88 -3.34 0.11 3.58
N LEU A 89 -2.39 -0.81 3.68
CA LEU A 89 -2.69 -2.24 3.70
C LEU A 89 -3.49 -2.66 4.94
N TYR A 90 -3.27 -2.02 6.09
CA TYR A 90 -4.09 -2.25 7.27
C TYR A 90 -5.55 -1.81 7.05
N LEU A 91 -5.75 -0.59 6.55
CA LEU A 91 -7.08 0.03 6.41
C LEU A 91 -7.91 -0.60 5.28
N TYR A 92 -7.27 -0.99 4.18
CA TYR A 92 -7.95 -1.40 2.95
C TYR A 92 -7.63 -2.82 2.49
N GLY A 93 -6.51 -3.40 2.95
CA GLY A 93 -5.97 -4.60 2.36
C GLY A 93 -5.53 -4.39 0.91
N GLY A 94 -5.51 -5.48 0.15
CA GLY A 94 -5.09 -5.49 -1.24
C GLY A 94 -3.61 -5.84 -1.39
N VAL A 95 -3.03 -5.39 -2.49
CA VAL A 95 -1.65 -5.63 -2.88
C VAL A 95 -0.89 -4.32 -2.82
N TRP A 96 0.33 -4.32 -2.29
CA TRP A 96 1.29 -3.25 -2.50
C TRP A 96 2.38 -3.74 -3.44
N LEU A 97 2.73 -2.90 -4.41
CA LEU A 97 3.92 -3.06 -5.24
C LEU A 97 4.76 -1.78 -5.17
N ASP A 98 6.07 -1.91 -4.96
CA ASP A 98 6.99 -0.79 -5.20
C ASP A 98 6.90 -0.38 -6.67
N ALA A 99 6.90 0.92 -6.94
CA ALA A 99 6.58 1.49 -8.26
C ALA A 99 7.46 0.95 -9.39
N ASP A 100 8.71 0.59 -9.07
CA ASP A 100 9.70 0.04 -9.98
C ASP A 100 9.65 -1.50 -10.11
N THR A 101 8.64 -2.16 -9.52
CA THR A 101 8.43 -3.60 -9.68
C THR A 101 7.99 -3.94 -11.11
N ILE A 102 8.72 -4.78 -11.83
CA ILE A 102 8.28 -5.33 -13.12
C ILE A 102 7.53 -6.66 -12.93
N ILE A 103 6.36 -6.80 -13.56
CA ILE A 103 5.63 -8.07 -13.61
C ILE A 103 5.84 -8.71 -14.98
N THR A 104 6.39 -9.92 -14.98
CA THR A 104 6.76 -10.63 -16.23
C THR A 104 5.84 -11.81 -16.55
N SER A 105 4.91 -12.15 -15.65
CA SER A 105 3.99 -13.27 -15.84
C SER A 105 2.73 -13.14 -14.98
N SER A 106 1.58 -13.56 -15.50
CA SER A 106 0.33 -13.67 -14.76
C SER A 106 0.38 -14.69 -13.61
N LYS A 107 1.38 -15.59 -13.59
CA LYS A 107 1.53 -16.61 -12.54
C LYS A 107 1.64 -16.01 -11.14
N ILE A 108 2.15 -14.78 -11.01
CA ILE A 108 2.24 -14.09 -9.72
C ILE A 108 0.86 -13.85 -9.07
N LYS A 109 -0.24 -13.85 -9.85
CA LYS A 109 -1.61 -13.76 -9.30
C LYS A 109 -1.91 -14.83 -8.27
N TYR A 110 -1.37 -16.05 -8.45
CA TYR A 110 -1.52 -17.12 -7.47
C TYR A 110 -1.07 -16.70 -6.07
N PHE A 111 -0.04 -15.85 -5.99
CA PHE A 111 0.47 -15.33 -4.74
C PHE A 111 -0.48 -14.30 -4.09
N PHE A 112 -1.12 -13.45 -4.90
CA PHE A 112 -1.99 -12.38 -4.40
C PHE A 112 -3.44 -12.83 -4.16
N GLU A 113 -3.90 -13.85 -4.88
CA GLU A 113 -5.27 -14.36 -4.82
C GLU A 113 -5.47 -15.47 -3.77
N ASN A 114 -4.42 -15.81 -3.02
CA ASN A 114 -4.51 -16.75 -1.91
C ASN A 114 -5.41 -16.22 -0.76
N SER A 115 -5.83 -17.09 0.16
CA SER A 115 -6.67 -16.70 1.31
C SER A 115 -5.87 -16.19 2.53
N SER A 116 -4.54 -16.06 2.43
CA SER A 116 -3.68 -15.70 3.54
C SER A 116 -3.98 -14.30 4.10
N GLY A 117 -3.86 -14.12 5.42
CA GLY A 117 -4.03 -12.79 6.03
C GLY A 117 -2.94 -11.79 5.62
N PHE A 118 -1.74 -12.28 5.34
CA PHE A 118 -0.58 -11.50 4.92
C PHE A 118 0.37 -12.39 4.10
N SER A 119 1.01 -11.84 3.07
CA SER A 119 1.97 -12.54 2.22
C SER A 119 3.01 -11.56 1.69
N ILE A 120 4.30 -11.90 1.76
CA ILE A 120 5.42 -11.16 1.14
C ILE A 120 6.11 -12.05 0.12
N PHE A 121 6.33 -11.52 -1.08
CA PHE A 121 7.11 -12.19 -2.11
C PHE A 121 8.56 -11.69 -2.03
N SER A 122 9.50 -12.61 -1.76
CA SER A 122 10.93 -12.32 -1.51
C SER A 122 11.25 -11.79 -0.10
N SER A 123 12.55 -11.64 0.20
CA SER A 123 13.08 -10.98 1.40
C SER A 123 12.99 -9.45 1.32
N HIS A 124 12.86 -8.89 0.11
CA HIS A 124 12.59 -7.48 -0.10
C HIS A 124 11.10 -7.21 0.05
N ILE A 125 10.73 -6.17 0.81
CA ILE A 125 9.33 -5.89 1.15
C ILE A 125 8.65 -5.03 0.08
N GLY A 126 8.89 -5.36 -1.19
CA GLY A 126 8.39 -4.58 -2.35
C GLY A 126 7.17 -5.18 -3.03
N ALA A 127 6.77 -6.41 -2.68
CA ALA A 127 5.56 -7.04 -3.19
C ALA A 127 4.82 -7.76 -2.05
N ILE A 128 3.71 -7.17 -1.60
CA ILE A 128 2.99 -7.60 -0.41
C ILE A 128 1.52 -7.73 -0.72
N LYS A 129 0.87 -8.71 -0.12
CA LYS A 129 -0.59 -8.76 -0.02
C LYS A 129 -1.02 -8.85 1.43
N ALA A 130 -2.05 -8.09 1.78
CA ALA A 130 -2.64 -8.12 3.10
C ALA A 130 -4.17 -8.12 3.01
N ARG A 131 -4.82 -8.82 3.94
CA ARG A 131 -6.23 -8.61 4.20
C ARG A 131 -6.41 -7.32 5.01
N LYS A 132 -7.50 -6.60 4.76
CA LYS A 132 -7.96 -5.51 5.63
C LYS A 132 -7.96 -5.99 7.09
N GLY A 133 -7.39 -5.19 7.98
CA GLY A 133 -7.27 -5.52 9.40
C GLY A 133 -6.14 -6.52 9.72
N SER A 134 -5.21 -6.79 8.80
CA SER A 134 -4.05 -7.65 9.07
C SER A 134 -3.30 -7.21 10.33
N ILE A 135 -3.10 -8.14 11.28
CA ILE A 135 -2.37 -7.88 12.52
C ILE A 135 -0.91 -7.50 12.27
N VAL A 136 -0.31 -8.04 11.20
CA VAL A 136 1.07 -7.70 10.81
C VAL A 136 1.13 -6.24 10.36
N CYS A 137 0.19 -5.80 9.52
CA CYS A 137 0.12 -4.41 9.08
C CYS A 137 -0.23 -3.46 10.22
N LEU A 138 -1.09 -3.87 11.15
CA LEU A 138 -1.41 -3.09 12.35
C LEU A 138 -0.17 -2.86 13.21
N ASN A 139 0.53 -3.94 13.56
CA ASN A 139 1.72 -3.87 14.41
C ASN A 139 2.80 -3.03 13.72
N TRP A 140 2.99 -3.22 12.41
CA TRP A 140 3.91 -2.38 11.63
C TRP A 140 3.52 -0.90 11.72
N ALA A 141 2.28 -0.55 11.37
CA ALA A 141 1.83 0.84 11.40
C ALA A 141 2.03 1.48 12.79
N GLN A 142 1.75 0.74 13.86
CA GLN A 142 1.98 1.16 15.25
C GLN A 142 3.48 1.33 15.58
N GLU A 143 4.35 0.46 15.09
CA GLU A 143 5.80 0.62 15.27
C GLU A 143 6.35 1.83 14.51
N CYS A 144 5.80 2.15 13.33
CA CYS A 144 6.10 3.40 12.63
C CYS A 144 5.67 4.61 13.49
N GLN A 145 4.44 4.61 14.02
CA GLN A 145 3.93 5.70 14.87
C GLN A 145 4.76 5.95 16.14
N LYS A 146 5.48 4.94 16.67
CA LYS A 146 6.36 5.12 17.84
C LYS A 146 7.71 5.75 17.49
N ARG A 147 8.11 5.69 16.23
CA ARG A 147 9.44 6.07 15.73
C ARG A 147 9.42 7.38 14.97
N ILE A 148 8.24 7.76 14.47
CA ILE A 148 7.85 9.04 13.90
C ILE A 148 7.54 9.99 15.07
#